data_AF-A0A7Y5SVP9-F1
#
_entry.id   AF-A0A7Y5SVP9-F1
#
_cell.length_a   1.000
_cell.length_b   1.000
_cell.length_c   1.000
_cell.angle_alpha   90.00
_cell.angle_beta   90.00
_cell.angle_gamma   90.00
#
_symmetry.space_group_name_H-M   'P 1'
#
loop_
_entity.id
_entity.type
_entity.pdbx_description
1 polymer ?
#
loop_
_entity_poly.entity_id
_entity_poly.type
_entity_poly.pdbx_seq_one_letter_code
_entity_poly.pdbx_strand_id
1 'polypeptide(L)'
;MNAWRAARLVSFVAGLVMLVAVVMKLESPAPTIGAIAFTLRPLIEVGPLTGTLGAYLLIMTETVLGAMLVLSPNRMIRGVGAGVYLFLGLVLIARFTGVSAPPCGCLGRLLAPGNTAQAWSDAARNGLFGMALLLTLGQPSMIKPKTIDSGNGTPTRSGSLGFTLIETLVTIAVIITVLAITLPMLARTRSSSAVVKSLSAQKQIVASVEMYGQAYRGYFPHYEPLDGVAGPVRIRGATVMEGYFRAHMGFWLAAVGPDDEALINLAIWPPRTQREATPAEESIGLHYSVYYMTATAAADPAAFTDPIAQSPTLDAALLRGVRWDETTYPDRKGLFLDFSLYMNGKRHQHVVAAFGDGSAAQLASDTPPEPIVPQPAQGPRSIVISTRNGIRGTDR
;
A
#
# COMPACT_ATOMS: atom_id res chain seq x y z
N MET A 1 -41.06 -6.40 11.76
CA MET A 1 -40.14 -6.03 12.86
C MET A 1 -40.62 -4.73 13.48
N ASN A 2 -40.98 -4.69 14.77
CA ASN A 2 -41.52 -3.46 15.39
C ASN A 2 -40.52 -2.31 15.29
N ALA A 3 -40.99 -1.10 15.00
CA ALA A 3 -40.17 0.08 14.76
C ALA A 3 -39.09 0.28 15.85
N TRP A 4 -39.48 0.08 17.12
CA TRP A 4 -38.59 0.15 18.27
C TRP A 4 -37.42 -0.85 18.24
N ARG A 5 -37.66 -2.09 17.78
CA ARG A 5 -36.61 -3.10 17.61
C ARG A 5 -35.64 -2.70 16.51
N ALA A 6 -36.14 -2.10 15.43
CA ALA A 6 -35.30 -1.56 14.36
C ALA A 6 -34.43 -0.40 14.87
N ALA A 7 -34.99 0.54 15.65
CA ALA A 7 -34.23 1.65 16.22
C ALA A 7 -33.13 1.19 17.20
N ARG A 8 -33.41 0.15 18.00
CA ARG A 8 -32.42 -0.46 18.89
C ARG A 8 -31.33 -1.21 18.13
N LEU A 9 -31.69 -1.92 17.05
CA LEU A 9 -30.75 -2.60 16.17
C LEU A 9 -29.81 -1.60 15.46
N VAL A 10 -30.36 -0.50 14.93
CA VAL A 10 -29.56 0.58 14.31
C VAL A 10 -28.58 1.18 15.32
N SER A 11 -29.04 1.46 16.54
CA SER A 11 -28.17 1.99 17.61
C SER A 11 -27.06 1.00 17.97
N PHE A 12 -27.40 -0.29 18.10
CA PHE A 12 -26.46 -1.36 18.41
C PHE A 12 -25.38 -1.51 17.33
N VAL A 13 -25.77 -1.58 16.05
CA VAL A 13 -24.82 -1.70 14.92
C VAL A 13 -23.93 -0.46 14.83
N ALA A 14 -24.50 0.75 14.94
CA ALA A 14 -23.73 1.99 14.92
C ALA A 14 -22.76 2.08 16.10
N GLY A 15 -23.15 1.63 17.29
CA GLY A 15 -22.27 1.56 18.46
C GLY A 15 -21.13 0.55 18.30
N LEU A 16 -21.43 -0.65 17.78
CA LEU A 16 -20.44 -1.70 17.51
C LEU A 16 -19.37 -1.23 16.52
N VAL A 17 -19.79 -0.61 15.40
CA VAL A 17 -18.88 -0.07 14.39
C VAL A 17 -17.96 1.00 14.99
N MET A 18 -18.48 1.84 15.88
CA MET A 18 -17.68 2.87 16.55
C MET A 18 -16.66 2.28 17.53
N LEU A 19 -17.03 1.22 18.27
CA LEU A 19 -16.11 0.51 19.15
C LEU A 19 -15.01 -0.24 18.38
N VAL A 20 -15.34 -0.82 17.22
CA VAL A 20 -14.31 -1.39 16.32
C VAL A 20 -13.36 -0.30 15.83
N ALA A 21 -13.86 0.89 15.48
CA ALA A 21 -13.02 2.02 15.10
C ALA A 21 -12.07 2.47 16.23
N VAL A 22 -12.53 2.46 17.48
CA VAL A 22 -11.70 2.75 18.66
C VAL A 22 -10.51 1.79 18.77
N VAL A 23 -10.76 0.48 18.69
CA VAL A 23 -9.69 -0.54 18.76
C VAL A 23 -8.63 -0.28 17.70
N MET A 24 -9.07 0.06 16.49
CA MET A 24 -8.19 0.37 15.36
C MET A 24 -7.38 1.66 15.55
N LYS A 25 -7.93 2.67 16.24
CA LYS A 25 -7.22 3.92 16.56
C LYS A 25 -6.20 3.73 17.68
N LEU A 26 -6.49 2.83 18.63
CA LEU A 26 -5.56 2.46 19.70
C LEU A 26 -4.34 1.70 19.16
N GLU A 27 -4.49 0.86 18.14
CA GLU A 27 -3.36 0.17 17.50
C GLU A 27 -2.38 1.13 16.78
N SER A 28 -2.88 2.26 16.25
CA SER A 28 -2.03 3.24 15.56
C SER A 28 -2.65 4.66 15.59
N PRO A 29 -2.28 5.50 16.57
CA PRO A 29 -2.90 6.82 16.75
C PRO A 29 -2.37 7.91 15.80
N ALA A 30 -1.14 7.75 15.29
CA ALA A 30 -0.41 8.75 14.49
C ALA A 30 -1.20 9.38 13.32
N PRO A 31 -1.98 8.64 12.54
CA PRO A 31 -2.69 9.23 11.41
C PRO A 31 -4.03 9.88 11.79
N THR A 32 -4.63 9.50 12.92
CA THR A 32 -5.77 10.25 13.50
C THR A 32 -5.28 11.59 14.04
N ILE A 33 -4.12 11.60 14.69
CA ILE A 33 -3.45 12.83 15.15
C ILE A 33 -3.18 13.77 13.96
N GLY A 34 -2.61 13.25 12.87
CA GLY A 34 -2.35 14.03 11.65
C GLY A 34 -3.62 14.60 11.01
N ALA A 35 -4.71 13.83 10.96
CA ALA A 35 -5.98 14.29 10.40
C ALA A 35 -6.60 15.42 11.23
N ILE A 36 -6.66 15.27 12.55
CA ILE A 36 -7.22 16.28 13.47
C ILE A 36 -6.38 17.56 13.40
N ALA A 37 -5.06 17.43 13.48
CA ALA A 37 -4.14 18.57 13.40
C ALA A 37 -4.31 19.34 12.09
N PHE A 38 -4.45 18.65 10.95
CA PHE A 38 -4.71 19.29 9.66
C PHE A 38 -6.05 20.03 9.61
N THR A 39 -7.13 19.42 10.10
CA THR A 39 -8.47 20.03 10.07
C THR A 39 -8.64 21.20 11.02
N LEU A 40 -7.95 21.20 12.16
CA LEU A 40 -8.04 22.28 13.15
C LEU A 40 -7.03 23.40 12.90
N ARG A 41 -6.02 23.17 12.05
CA ARG A 41 -5.01 24.17 11.66
C ARG A 41 -5.58 25.52 11.19
N PRO A 42 -6.70 25.60 10.45
CA PRO A 42 -7.29 26.88 10.04
C PRO A 42 -7.97 27.65 11.18
N LEU A 43 -8.28 26.98 12.29
CA LEU A 43 -9.07 27.52 13.40
C LEU A 43 -8.21 27.85 14.63
N ILE A 44 -7.15 27.06 14.90
CA ILE A 44 -6.29 27.18 16.08
C ILE A 44 -4.87 26.77 15.68
N GLU A 45 -3.82 27.42 16.22
CA GLU A 45 -2.44 26.93 16.09
C GLU A 45 -2.29 25.59 16.82
N VAL A 46 -2.27 24.49 16.07
CA VAL A 46 -2.17 23.14 16.61
C VAL A 46 -0.72 22.68 16.63
N GLY A 47 -0.07 22.75 17.79
CA GLY A 47 1.20 22.08 18.04
C GLY A 47 1.08 20.55 18.13
N PRO A 48 2.20 19.81 18.17
CA PRO A 48 2.19 18.34 18.26
C PRO A 48 1.41 17.82 19.47
N LEU A 49 1.55 18.50 20.63
CA LEU A 49 0.89 18.15 21.89
C LEU A 49 -0.63 18.28 21.82
N THR A 50 -1.15 19.37 21.22
CA THR A 50 -2.60 19.61 21.11
C THR A 50 -3.26 18.63 20.13
N GLY A 51 -2.56 18.23 19.06
CA GLY A 51 -3.00 17.17 18.15
C GLY A 51 -3.12 15.80 18.84
N THR A 52 -2.14 15.43 19.67
CA THR A 52 -2.21 14.19 20.48
C THR A 52 -3.37 14.20 21.47
N LEU A 53 -3.54 15.29 22.22
CA LEU A 53 -4.63 15.42 23.19
C LEU A 53 -6.00 15.34 22.51
N GLY A 54 -6.16 15.99 21.35
CA GLY A 54 -7.37 15.91 20.55
C GLY A 54 -7.69 14.49 20.06
N ALA A 55 -6.68 13.73 19.64
CA ALA A 55 -6.86 12.35 19.21
C ALA A 55 -7.31 11.43 20.36
N TYR A 56 -6.68 11.54 21.54
CA TYR A 56 -7.08 10.75 22.71
C TYR A 56 -8.48 11.15 23.22
N LEU A 57 -8.82 12.45 23.20
CA LEU A 57 -10.16 12.92 23.54
C LEU A 57 -11.22 12.36 22.56
N LEU A 58 -10.91 12.28 21.26
CA LEU A 58 -11.79 11.67 20.28
C LEU A 58 -11.97 10.16 20.53
N ILE A 59 -10.88 9.43 20.80
CA ILE A 59 -10.94 8.00 21.13
C ILE A 59 -11.80 7.76 22.37
N MET A 60 -11.63 8.60 23.41
CA MET A 60 -12.43 8.53 24.63
C MET A 60 -13.92 8.80 24.36
N THR A 61 -14.24 9.84 23.57
CA THR A 61 -15.64 10.15 23.24
C THR A 61 -16.27 9.04 22.40
N GLU A 62 -15.55 8.47 21.44
CA GLU A 62 -16.03 7.32 20.64
C GLU A 62 -16.23 6.06 21.49
N THR A 63 -15.36 5.81 22.45
CA THR A 63 -15.48 4.66 23.36
C THR A 63 -16.74 4.76 24.21
N VAL A 64 -16.92 5.92 24.86
CA VAL A 64 -18.09 6.17 25.73
C VAL A 64 -19.38 6.12 24.93
N LEU A 65 -19.42 6.81 23.78
CA LEU A 65 -20.62 6.91 22.97
C LEU A 65 -20.96 5.59 22.25
N GLY A 66 -19.94 4.85 21.79
CA GLY A 66 -20.10 3.50 21.25
C GLY A 66 -20.67 2.53 22.27
N ALA A 67 -20.15 2.53 23.51
CA ALA A 67 -20.67 1.72 24.60
C ALA A 67 -22.12 2.10 24.98
N MET A 68 -22.42 3.40 25.05
CA MET A 68 -23.77 3.90 25.35
C MET A 68 -24.79 3.56 24.27
N LEU A 69 -24.41 3.57 22.99
CA LEU A 69 -25.27 3.17 21.87
C LEU A 69 -25.60 1.66 21.89
N VAL A 70 -24.67 0.84 22.36
CA VAL A 70 -24.85 -0.62 22.51
C VAL A 70 -25.70 -0.96 23.74
N LEU A 71 -25.39 -0.37 24.90
CA LEU A 71 -25.95 -0.78 26.19
C LEU A 71 -27.30 -0.11 26.48
N SER A 72 -27.41 1.20 26.27
CA SER A 72 -28.58 1.99 26.70
C SER A 72 -28.89 3.14 25.74
N PRO A 73 -29.28 2.87 24.47
CA PRO A 73 -29.52 3.93 23.49
C PRO A 73 -30.80 4.72 23.81
N ASN A 74 -30.63 5.96 24.29
CA ASN A 74 -31.71 6.92 24.46
C ASN A 74 -31.72 7.95 23.31
N ARG A 75 -32.75 8.82 23.25
CA ARG A 75 -32.90 9.83 22.19
C ARG A 75 -31.70 10.79 22.13
N MET A 76 -31.16 11.19 23.28
CA MET A 76 -30.00 12.09 23.36
C MET A 76 -28.74 11.42 22.83
N ILE A 77 -28.45 10.19 23.24
CA ILE A 77 -27.29 9.38 22.82
C ILE A 77 -27.34 9.14 21.31
N ARG A 78 -28.51 8.83 20.75
CA ARG A 78 -28.67 8.71 19.28
C ARG A 78 -28.40 10.03 18.56
N GLY A 79 -28.84 11.15 19.12
CA GLY A 79 -28.59 12.48 18.55
C GLY A 79 -27.11 12.88 18.59
N VAL A 80 -26.45 12.65 19.72
CA VAL A 80 -25.01 12.88 19.87
C VAL A 80 -24.22 11.93 18.97
N GLY A 81 -24.60 10.65 18.91
CA GLY A 81 -24.04 9.66 17.99
C GLY A 81 -24.14 10.09 16.53
N ALA A 82 -25.31 10.56 16.11
CA ALA A 82 -25.51 11.10 14.76
C ALA A 82 -24.60 12.29 14.48
N GLY A 83 -24.51 13.24 15.42
CA GLY A 83 -23.64 14.40 15.30
C GLY A 83 -22.17 14.04 15.15
N VAL A 84 -21.68 13.07 15.94
CA VAL A 84 -20.29 12.59 15.84
C VAL A 84 -20.01 11.89 14.50
N TYR A 85 -20.91 11.04 14.03
CA TYR A 85 -20.77 10.40 12.71
C TYR A 85 -20.73 11.43 11.57
N LEU A 86 -21.63 12.43 11.59
CA LEU A 86 -21.66 13.49 10.59
C LEU A 86 -20.41 14.38 10.65
N PHE A 87 -19.95 14.72 11.86
CA PHE A 87 -18.72 15.48 12.06
C PHE A 87 -17.50 14.72 11.49
N LEU A 88 -17.36 13.44 11.80
CA LEU A 88 -16.29 12.60 11.27
C LEU A 88 -16.36 12.46 9.74
N GLY A 89 -17.57 12.35 9.18
CA GLY A 89 -17.78 12.37 7.73
C GLY A 89 -17.33 13.70 7.10
N LEU A 90 -17.66 14.84 7.72
CA LEU A 90 -17.27 16.17 7.25
C LEU A 90 -15.76 16.39 7.34
N VAL A 91 -15.12 15.94 8.43
CA VAL A 91 -13.66 15.93 8.61
C VAL A 91 -12.98 15.15 7.49
N LEU A 92 -13.53 14.00 7.10
CA LEU A 92 -13.02 13.22 5.96
C LEU A 92 -13.17 13.98 4.64
N ILE A 93 -14.33 14.58 4.37
CA ILE A 93 -14.55 15.35 3.13
C ILE A 93 -13.61 16.57 3.06
N ALA A 94 -13.54 17.37 4.12
CA ALA A 94 -12.70 18.57 4.20
C ALA A 94 -11.21 18.26 4.07
N ARG A 95 -10.77 17.10 4.55
CA ARG A 95 -9.39 16.62 4.35
C ARG A 95 -9.09 16.32 2.88
N PHE A 96 -9.99 15.65 2.16
CA PHE A 96 -9.74 15.18 0.80
C PHE A 96 -9.90 16.26 -0.27
N THR A 97 -10.54 17.40 0.05
CA THR A 97 -10.56 18.58 -0.82
C THR A 97 -9.37 19.52 -0.58
N GLY A 98 -8.51 19.25 0.41
CA GLY A 98 -7.34 20.07 0.76
C GLY A 98 -6.05 19.67 0.01
N VAL A 99 -5.34 20.65 -0.54
CA VAL A 99 -4.15 20.50 -1.40
C VAL A 99 -2.90 19.92 -0.67
N SER A 100 -2.95 19.77 0.66
CA SER A 100 -1.78 19.40 1.50
C SER A 100 -2.12 18.46 2.67
N ALA A 101 -3.03 17.51 2.47
CA ALA A 101 -3.46 16.58 3.51
C ALA A 101 -2.40 15.50 3.84
N PRO A 102 -2.14 15.20 5.14
CA PRO A 102 -1.23 14.12 5.55
C PRO A 102 -1.76 12.73 5.13
N PRO A 103 -0.91 11.68 5.03
CA PRO A 103 -1.29 10.36 4.56
C PRO A 103 -2.32 9.66 5.48
N CYS A 104 -3.19 8.86 4.86
CA CYS A 104 -4.29 8.18 5.52
C CYS A 104 -3.80 7.08 6.46
N GLY A 105 -4.39 7.07 7.66
CA GLY A 105 -4.33 5.92 8.53
C GLY A 105 -5.49 5.94 9.54
N CYS A 106 -6.21 4.84 9.45
CA CYS A 106 -7.02 4.23 10.49
C CYS A 106 -8.42 4.78 10.74
N LEU A 107 -9.34 4.23 9.95
CA LEU A 107 -10.45 3.45 10.50
C LEU A 107 -10.23 1.94 10.32
N GLY A 108 -9.03 1.47 10.70
CA GLY A 108 -8.69 0.05 10.66
C GLY A 108 -8.03 -0.44 9.40
N ARG A 109 -7.25 -1.51 9.59
CA ARG A 109 -6.30 -2.16 8.71
C ARG A 109 -6.90 -2.83 7.45
N LEU A 110 -7.95 -2.23 6.86
CA LEU A 110 -8.49 -2.62 5.56
C LEU A 110 -8.02 -1.73 4.41
N LEU A 111 -7.39 -0.59 4.69
CA LEU A 111 -7.01 0.38 3.66
C LEU A 111 -5.63 0.98 3.99
N ALA A 112 -4.59 0.26 3.58
CA ALA A 112 -3.25 0.82 3.39
C ALA A 112 -3.29 1.88 2.26
N PRO A 113 -2.23 2.68 2.02
CA PRO A 113 -2.31 3.95 1.30
C PRO A 113 -2.90 3.77 -0.10
N GLY A 114 -4.13 4.23 -0.33
CA GLY A 114 -4.82 4.04 -1.60
C GLY A 114 -6.05 4.93 -1.80
N ASN A 115 -6.14 5.51 -3.01
CA ASN A 115 -7.25 6.16 -3.71
C ASN A 115 -8.28 7.04 -2.97
N THR A 116 -8.54 8.21 -3.57
CA THR A 116 -9.68 9.12 -3.31
C THR A 116 -11.03 8.40 -3.17
N ALA A 117 -11.25 7.32 -3.93
CA ALA A 117 -12.47 6.51 -3.89
C ALA A 117 -12.79 5.91 -2.50
N GLN A 118 -11.79 5.58 -1.70
CA GLN A 118 -11.99 4.96 -0.38
C GLN A 118 -12.47 5.98 0.66
N ALA A 119 -11.98 7.21 0.59
CA ALA A 119 -12.42 8.30 1.45
C ALA A 119 -13.88 8.66 1.25
N TRP A 120 -14.32 8.70 -0.01
CA TRP A 120 -15.73 8.91 -0.36
C TRP A 120 -16.62 7.79 0.19
N SER A 121 -16.14 6.54 0.20
CA SER A 121 -16.86 5.43 0.80
C SER A 121 -16.96 5.52 2.34
N ASP A 122 -15.92 5.97 3.02
CA ASP A 122 -15.93 6.18 4.48
C ASP A 122 -16.80 7.37 4.89
N ALA A 123 -16.74 8.48 4.13
CA ALA A 123 -17.62 9.62 4.32
C ALA A 123 -19.09 9.24 4.10
N ALA A 124 -19.38 8.45 3.05
CA ALA A 124 -20.72 7.94 2.78
C ALA A 124 -21.21 7.00 3.89
N ARG A 125 -20.36 6.10 4.41
CA ARG A 125 -20.70 5.22 5.53
C ARG A 125 -21.04 6.01 6.79
N ASN A 126 -20.24 7.00 7.13
CA ASN A 126 -20.48 7.86 8.29
C ASN A 126 -21.76 8.70 8.11
N GLY A 127 -22.00 9.22 6.90
CA GLY A 127 -23.25 9.88 6.54
C GLY A 127 -24.47 8.97 6.69
N LEU A 128 -24.37 7.72 6.25
CA LEU A 128 -25.44 6.72 6.35
C LEU A 128 -25.77 6.38 7.81
N PHE A 129 -24.76 6.13 8.65
CA PHE A 129 -24.98 5.87 10.09
C PHE A 129 -25.51 7.09 10.82
N GLY A 130 -25.00 8.29 10.50
CA GLY A 130 -25.53 9.54 11.04
C GLY A 130 -27.00 9.74 10.69
N MET A 131 -27.37 9.58 9.42
CA MET A 131 -28.75 9.67 8.95
C MET A 131 -29.64 8.60 9.58
N ALA A 132 -29.18 7.35 9.64
CA ALA A 132 -29.93 6.26 10.26
C ALA A 132 -30.22 6.52 11.75
N LEU A 133 -29.25 7.07 12.50
CA LEU A 133 -29.47 7.46 13.89
C LEU A 133 -30.46 8.64 14.01
N LEU A 134 -30.40 9.65 13.14
CA LEU A 134 -31.38 10.74 13.11
C LEU A 134 -32.81 10.26 12.86
N LEU A 135 -32.99 9.34 11.91
CA LEU A 135 -34.30 8.76 11.59
C LEU A 135 -34.90 7.97 12.77
N THR A 136 -34.07 7.54 13.72
CA THR A 136 -34.51 6.83 14.92
C THR A 136 -34.78 7.73 16.13
N LEU A 137 -34.63 9.05 15.99
CA LEU A 137 -34.93 10.03 17.05
C LEU A 137 -36.43 10.21 17.32
N GLY A 138 -37.27 9.99 16.30
CA GLY A 138 -38.73 10.14 16.38
C GLY A 138 -39.45 8.97 17.03
N GLN A 139 -38.73 7.93 17.47
CA GLN A 139 -39.35 6.74 18.02
C GLN A 139 -39.42 6.80 19.55
N PRO A 140 -40.63 6.74 20.15
CA PRO A 140 -40.78 6.86 21.60
C PRO A 140 -40.11 5.68 22.30
N SER A 141 -39.34 5.98 23.36
CA SER A 141 -38.95 4.98 24.34
C SER A 141 -40.22 4.57 25.09
N MET A 142 -40.66 3.32 24.98
CA MET A 142 -41.85 2.89 25.72
C MET A 142 -41.67 3.14 27.22
N ILE A 143 -42.54 4.00 27.75
CA ILE A 143 -42.96 3.99 29.16
C ILE A 143 -43.78 2.71 29.37
N LYS A 144 -43.62 2.11 30.57
CA LYS A 144 -44.13 0.81 31.04
C LYS A 144 -45.49 0.36 30.47
N PRO A 145 -45.69 -0.95 30.25
CA PRO A 145 -46.96 -1.47 29.76
C PRO A 145 -48.07 -1.23 30.78
N LYS A 146 -49.20 -0.71 30.32
CA LYS A 146 -50.47 -0.68 31.05
C LYS A 146 -51.08 -2.08 30.94
N THR A 147 -51.23 -2.76 32.07
CA THR A 147 -52.01 -3.98 32.22
C THR A 147 -53.48 -3.69 31.95
N ILE A 148 -54.06 -4.24 30.87
CA ILE A 148 -55.52 -4.41 30.72
C ILE A 148 -55.81 -5.73 30.00
N ASP A 149 -56.38 -6.62 30.81
CA ASP A 149 -57.48 -7.58 30.64
C ASP A 149 -57.60 -8.64 29.52
N SER A 150 -58.15 -9.76 30.00
CA SER A 150 -58.37 -11.03 29.34
C SER A 150 -59.52 -10.96 28.34
N GLY A 151 -59.28 -11.39 27.10
CA GLY A 151 -60.30 -11.62 26.08
C GLY A 151 -60.02 -12.91 25.31
N ASN A 152 -60.87 -13.92 25.51
CA ASN A 152 -60.83 -15.21 24.83
C ASN A 152 -60.98 -15.05 23.31
N GLY A 153 -59.91 -15.32 22.57
CA GLY A 153 -59.95 -15.55 21.13
C GLY A 153 -58.97 -16.65 20.79
N THR A 154 -59.47 -17.83 20.40
CA THR A 154 -58.68 -18.98 19.94
C THR A 154 -57.95 -18.65 18.64
N PRO A 155 -56.60 -18.61 18.61
CA PRO A 155 -55.87 -18.41 17.37
C PRO A 155 -55.65 -19.75 16.66
N THR A 156 -56.16 -19.86 15.43
CA THR A 156 -55.83 -20.95 14.51
C THR A 156 -54.37 -20.84 14.08
N ARG A 157 -53.54 -21.83 14.47
CA ARG A 157 -52.13 -21.93 14.11
C ARG A 157 -51.96 -22.34 12.63
N SER A 158 -51.81 -21.35 11.75
CA SER A 158 -51.18 -21.56 10.45
C SER A 158 -49.67 -21.67 10.67
N GLY A 159 -49.12 -22.87 10.52
CA GLY A 159 -47.72 -23.20 10.76
C GLY A 159 -46.79 -22.75 9.64
N SER A 160 -46.62 -21.43 9.45
CA SER A 160 -45.43 -20.96 8.74
C SER A 160 -44.24 -21.02 9.69
N LEU A 161 -43.32 -21.95 9.44
CA LEU A 161 -41.99 -22.03 10.08
C LEU A 161 -41.19 -20.77 9.68
N GLY A 162 -41.43 -19.65 10.37
CA GLY A 162 -40.64 -18.44 10.23
C GLY A 162 -39.39 -18.51 11.10
N PHE A 163 -38.24 -18.13 10.53
CA PHE A 163 -36.97 -17.99 11.25
C PHE A 163 -37.16 -17.15 12.52
N THR A 164 -36.62 -17.63 13.65
CA THR A 164 -36.67 -16.91 14.92
C THR A 164 -35.65 -15.76 14.92
N LEU A 165 -35.95 -14.69 15.65
CA LEU A 165 -35.01 -13.56 15.85
C LEU A 165 -33.66 -14.03 16.40
N ILE A 166 -33.67 -15.09 17.22
CA ILE A 166 -32.47 -15.67 17.83
C ILE A 166 -31.61 -16.33 16.75
N GLU A 167 -32.19 -17.12 15.85
CA GLU A 167 -31.45 -17.77 14.76
C GLU A 167 -30.77 -16.76 13.83
N THR A 168 -31.47 -15.69 13.44
CA THR A 168 -30.83 -14.63 12.63
C THR A 168 -29.71 -13.93 13.39
N LEU A 169 -29.87 -13.71 14.69
CA LEU A 169 -28.87 -13.02 15.51
C LEU A 169 -27.62 -13.88 15.75
N VAL A 170 -27.80 -15.17 16.03
CA VAL A 170 -26.69 -16.13 16.16
C VAL A 170 -25.96 -16.27 14.82
N THR A 171 -26.69 -16.36 13.71
CA THR A 171 -26.10 -16.49 12.37
C THR A 171 -25.20 -15.29 12.04
N ILE A 172 -25.70 -14.07 12.24
CA ILE A 172 -24.92 -12.85 12.01
C ILE A 172 -23.73 -12.79 12.98
N ALA A 173 -23.89 -13.19 14.25
CA ALA A 173 -22.79 -13.23 15.20
C ALA A 173 -21.66 -14.17 14.72
N VAL A 174 -22.01 -15.37 14.25
CA VAL A 174 -21.04 -16.33 13.71
C VAL A 174 -20.36 -15.77 12.45
N ILE A 175 -21.11 -15.18 11.51
CA ILE A 175 -20.54 -14.57 10.30
C ILE A 175 -19.56 -13.45 10.66
N ILE A 176 -19.91 -12.57 11.60
CA ILE A 176 -19.04 -11.49 12.07
C ILE A 176 -17.76 -12.06 12.69
N THR A 177 -17.85 -13.09 13.53
CA THR A 177 -16.68 -13.74 14.13
C THR A 177 -15.75 -14.34 13.07
N VAL A 178 -16.29 -15.03 12.07
CA VAL A 178 -15.49 -15.61 10.98
C VAL A 178 -14.83 -14.51 10.13
N LEU A 179 -15.58 -13.48 9.75
CA LEU A 179 -15.04 -12.37 8.96
C LEU A 179 -13.95 -11.60 9.72
N ALA A 180 -14.10 -11.42 11.03
CA ALA A 180 -13.12 -10.73 11.87
C ALA A 180 -11.75 -11.44 11.86
N ILE A 181 -11.72 -12.77 11.79
CA ILE A 181 -10.46 -13.55 11.73
C ILE A 181 -9.93 -13.64 10.29
N THR A 182 -10.81 -13.75 9.30
CA THR A 182 -10.43 -14.02 7.91
C THR A 182 -9.82 -12.80 7.20
N LEU A 183 -10.34 -11.60 7.44
CA LEU A 183 -9.87 -10.38 6.79
C LEU A 183 -8.37 -10.07 7.05
N PRO A 184 -7.86 -10.09 8.31
CA PRO A 184 -6.44 -9.87 8.55
C PRO A 184 -5.54 -10.99 8.00
N MET A 185 -6.03 -12.24 7.99
CA MET A 185 -5.32 -13.37 7.37
C MET A 185 -5.18 -13.17 5.86
N LEU A 186 -6.23 -12.71 5.17
CA LEU A 186 -6.21 -12.45 3.73
C LEU A 186 -5.19 -11.38 3.36
N ALA A 187 -5.06 -10.32 4.16
CA ALA A 187 -4.06 -9.27 3.94
C ALA A 187 -2.62 -9.83 4.01
N ARG A 188 -2.31 -10.66 5.02
CA ARG A 188 -1.00 -11.32 5.16
C ARG A 188 -0.72 -12.27 4.00
N THR A 189 -1.72 -13.07 3.62
CA THR A 189 -1.62 -14.03 2.50
C THR A 189 -1.35 -13.30 1.19
N ARG A 190 -2.05 -12.19 0.92
CA ARG A 190 -1.79 -11.35 -0.26
C ARG A 190 -0.36 -10.82 -0.27
N SER A 191 0.16 -10.31 0.86
CA SER A 191 1.55 -9.84 0.93
C SER A 191 2.58 -10.95 0.70
N SER A 192 2.36 -12.15 1.25
CA SER A 192 3.24 -13.30 1.01
C SER A 192 3.17 -13.77 -0.45
N SER A 193 1.96 -13.79 -1.05
CA SER A 193 1.78 -14.13 -2.46
C SER A 193 2.49 -13.17 -3.41
N ALA A 194 2.57 -11.88 -3.06
CA ALA A 194 3.30 -10.89 -3.85
C ALA A 194 4.81 -11.18 -3.86
N VAL A 195 5.38 -11.58 -2.72
CA VAL A 195 6.79 -12.00 -2.62
C VAL A 195 7.05 -13.26 -3.44
N VAL A 196 6.19 -14.28 -3.33
CA VAL A 196 6.33 -15.52 -4.12
C VAL A 196 6.25 -15.24 -5.62
N LYS A 197 5.31 -14.37 -6.03
CA LYS A 197 5.19 -13.94 -7.43
C LYS A 197 6.44 -13.21 -7.91
N SER A 198 6.96 -12.28 -7.10
CA SER A 198 8.20 -11.55 -7.38
C SER A 198 9.40 -12.48 -7.55
N LEU A 199 9.57 -13.45 -6.64
CA LEU A 199 10.62 -14.46 -6.72
C LEU A 199 10.54 -15.28 -8.02
N SER A 200 9.34 -15.69 -8.42
CA SER A 200 9.14 -16.43 -9.67
C SER A 200 9.38 -15.56 -10.92
N ALA A 201 8.92 -14.31 -10.89
CA ALA A 201 9.12 -13.36 -11.98
C ALA A 201 10.61 -13.04 -12.18
N GLN A 202 11.34 -12.83 -11.10
CA GLN A 202 12.77 -12.54 -11.14
C GLN A 202 13.60 -13.68 -11.74
N LYS A 203 13.28 -14.93 -11.44
CA LYS A 203 13.94 -16.08 -12.07
C LYS A 203 13.74 -16.10 -13.59
N GLN A 204 12.52 -15.81 -14.04
CA GLN A 204 12.20 -15.72 -15.46
C GLN A 204 12.91 -14.53 -16.13
N ILE A 205 12.94 -13.37 -15.47
CA ILE A 205 13.66 -12.17 -15.96
C ILE A 205 15.15 -12.46 -16.12
N VAL A 206 15.80 -13.05 -15.10
CA VAL A 206 17.23 -13.40 -15.18
C VAL A 206 17.48 -14.37 -16.32
N ALA A 207 16.62 -15.39 -16.49
CA ALA A 207 16.74 -16.32 -17.61
C ALA A 207 16.64 -15.61 -18.98
N SER A 208 15.71 -14.65 -19.14
CA SER A 208 15.59 -13.85 -20.37
C SER A 208 16.84 -12.99 -20.62
N VAL A 209 17.41 -12.40 -19.57
CA VAL A 209 18.62 -11.58 -19.69
C VAL A 209 19.85 -12.44 -19.95
N GLU A 210 19.91 -13.65 -19.41
CA GLU A 210 20.96 -14.62 -19.72
C GLU A 210 20.90 -15.04 -21.19
N MET A 211 19.70 -15.32 -21.72
CA MET A 211 19.49 -15.58 -23.14
C MET A 211 19.94 -14.40 -24.02
N TYR A 212 19.66 -13.17 -23.60
CA TYR A 212 20.21 -11.98 -24.24
C TYR A 212 21.74 -11.99 -24.20
N GLY A 213 22.35 -12.23 -23.04
CA GLY A 213 23.81 -12.31 -22.91
C GLY A 213 24.42 -13.33 -23.87
N GLN A 214 23.82 -14.52 -23.98
CA GLN A 214 24.26 -15.55 -24.92
C GLN A 214 24.21 -15.07 -26.40
N ALA A 215 23.17 -14.33 -26.78
CA ALA A 215 23.05 -13.75 -28.13
C ALA A 215 24.01 -12.57 -28.37
N TYR A 216 24.33 -11.80 -27.33
CA TYR A 216 25.11 -10.56 -27.40
C TYR A 216 26.50 -10.70 -26.74
N ARG A 217 27.23 -11.77 -27.07
CA ARG A 217 28.65 -12.00 -26.69
C ARG A 217 28.95 -11.94 -25.19
N GLY A 218 27.95 -12.26 -24.36
CA GLY A 218 28.03 -12.27 -22.91
C GLY A 218 27.78 -10.91 -22.25
N TYR A 219 27.41 -9.86 -23.00
CA TYR A 219 27.14 -8.55 -22.40
C TYR A 219 25.77 -8.46 -21.75
N PHE A 220 25.71 -7.76 -20.62
CA PHE A 220 24.44 -7.27 -20.09
C PHE A 220 23.84 -6.19 -21.00
N PRO A 221 22.51 -5.97 -20.93
CA PRO A 221 21.85 -4.85 -21.59
C PRO A 221 22.53 -3.52 -21.25
N HIS A 222 22.93 -2.78 -22.28
CA HIS A 222 23.64 -1.51 -22.12
C HIS A 222 23.24 -0.51 -23.22
N TYR A 223 23.21 0.76 -22.83
CA TYR A 223 22.85 1.92 -23.64
C TYR A 223 23.98 2.94 -23.68
N GLU A 224 24.17 3.56 -24.82
CA GLU A 224 25.20 4.59 -25.00
C GLU A 224 24.81 5.89 -24.29
N PRO A 225 25.69 6.47 -23.45
CA PRO A 225 25.49 7.80 -22.90
C PRO A 225 25.73 8.87 -23.98
N LEU A 226 24.88 9.89 -24.03
CA LEU A 226 25.07 11.02 -24.97
C LEU A 226 25.82 12.19 -24.32
N ASP A 227 25.67 12.39 -23.02
CA ASP A 227 26.29 13.49 -22.27
C ASP A 227 26.67 13.06 -20.85
N GLY A 228 27.51 12.03 -20.75
CA GLY A 228 28.00 11.49 -19.47
C GLY A 228 26.90 10.84 -18.60
N VAL A 229 27.12 10.80 -17.28
CA VAL A 229 26.27 10.05 -16.33
C VAL A 229 24.88 10.67 -16.16
N ALA A 230 24.80 12.00 -16.10
CA ALA A 230 23.56 12.73 -15.89
C ALA A 230 22.82 13.02 -17.21
N GLY A 231 23.48 12.83 -18.34
CA GLY A 231 22.95 13.09 -19.67
C GLY A 231 21.95 12.04 -20.15
N PRO A 232 21.24 12.34 -21.25
CA PRO A 232 20.31 11.41 -21.88
C PRO A 232 21.05 10.20 -22.47
N VAL A 233 20.30 9.13 -22.68
CA VAL A 233 20.79 7.91 -23.33
C VAL A 233 20.11 7.67 -24.67
N ARG A 234 20.80 6.95 -25.56
CA ARG A 234 20.22 6.47 -26.82
C ARG A 234 19.64 5.07 -26.61
N ILE A 235 18.33 4.92 -26.82
CA ILE A 235 17.65 3.62 -26.77
C ILE A 235 16.88 3.43 -28.08
N ARG A 236 17.22 2.39 -28.84
CA ARG A 236 16.55 2.05 -30.12
C ARG A 236 16.40 3.24 -31.08
N GLY A 237 17.45 4.08 -31.15
CA GLY A 237 17.47 5.28 -32.01
C GLY A 237 16.78 6.51 -31.42
N ALA A 238 16.02 6.39 -30.34
CA ALA A 238 15.41 7.51 -29.64
C ALA A 238 16.33 8.07 -28.54
N THR A 239 16.28 9.38 -28.33
CA THR A 239 16.93 10.06 -27.21
C THR A 239 15.99 10.05 -26.02
N VAL A 240 16.34 9.31 -24.97
CA VAL A 240 15.56 9.24 -23.73
C VAL A 240 16.18 10.20 -22.72
N MET A 241 15.39 11.18 -22.27
CA MET A 241 15.78 12.22 -21.32
C MET A 241 15.82 11.67 -19.87
N GLU A 242 16.60 10.63 -19.65
CA GLU A 242 16.80 9.99 -18.35
C GLU A 242 18.30 9.77 -18.13
N GLY A 243 18.76 9.92 -16.89
CA GLY A 243 20.17 9.73 -16.55
C GLY A 243 20.65 8.31 -16.81
N TYR A 244 21.92 8.15 -17.13
CA TYR A 244 22.55 6.91 -17.60
C TYR A 244 22.18 5.68 -16.77
N PHE A 245 22.46 5.69 -15.46
CA PHE A 245 22.19 4.53 -14.61
C PHE A 245 20.70 4.24 -14.49
N ARG A 246 19.88 5.28 -14.32
CA ARG A 246 18.43 5.12 -14.17
C ARG A 246 17.78 4.55 -15.43
N ALA A 247 18.28 4.92 -16.60
CA ALA A 247 17.83 4.36 -17.86
C ALA A 247 18.15 2.86 -17.96
N HIS A 248 19.36 2.43 -17.59
CA HIS A 248 19.72 1.01 -17.56
C HIS A 248 18.89 0.21 -16.55
N MET A 249 18.65 0.78 -15.38
CA MET A 249 17.87 0.15 -14.34
C MET A 249 16.42 -0.12 -14.77
N GLY A 250 15.78 0.86 -15.42
CA GLY A 250 14.35 0.80 -15.72
C GLY A 250 14.00 0.33 -17.13
N PHE A 251 14.82 0.63 -18.13
CA PHE A 251 14.47 0.39 -19.55
C PHE A 251 15.09 -0.87 -20.16
N TRP A 252 15.78 -1.71 -19.40
CA TRP A 252 16.47 -2.92 -19.89
C TRP A 252 15.62 -3.82 -20.82
N LEU A 253 14.28 -3.83 -20.66
CA LEU A 253 13.33 -4.50 -21.54
C LEU A 253 13.50 -4.12 -23.02
N ALA A 254 13.81 -2.86 -23.30
CA ALA A 254 14.00 -2.35 -24.65
C ALA A 254 15.17 -3.04 -25.39
N ALA A 255 16.11 -3.63 -24.65
CA ALA A 255 17.20 -4.42 -25.21
C ALA A 255 16.89 -5.93 -25.22
N VAL A 256 16.28 -6.45 -24.15
CA VAL A 256 16.12 -7.90 -23.93
C VAL A 256 14.92 -8.49 -24.67
N GLY A 257 13.76 -7.83 -24.58
CA GLY A 257 12.50 -8.33 -25.13
C GLY A 257 11.52 -7.18 -25.38
N PRO A 258 11.85 -6.25 -26.29
CA PRO A 258 11.06 -5.05 -26.57
C PRO A 258 9.66 -5.35 -27.14
N ASP A 259 9.51 -6.52 -27.77
CA ASP A 259 8.27 -6.98 -28.41
C ASP A 259 7.73 -8.27 -27.76
N ASP A 260 8.33 -8.72 -26.65
CA ASP A 260 7.90 -9.92 -25.91
C ASP A 260 6.82 -9.54 -24.89
N GLU A 261 5.56 -9.72 -25.28
CA GLU A 261 4.41 -9.37 -24.47
C GLU A 261 4.39 -10.10 -23.11
N ALA A 262 4.88 -11.34 -23.05
CA ALA A 262 4.91 -12.13 -21.83
C ALA A 262 5.95 -11.56 -20.85
N LEU A 263 7.15 -11.24 -21.35
CA LEU A 263 8.21 -10.63 -20.55
C LEU A 263 7.84 -9.21 -20.12
N ILE A 264 7.24 -8.41 -21.00
CA ILE A 264 6.75 -7.07 -20.70
C ILE A 264 5.73 -7.14 -19.56
N ASN A 265 4.68 -7.95 -19.71
CA ASN A 265 3.64 -8.12 -18.69
C ASN A 265 4.19 -8.61 -17.35
N LEU A 266 5.21 -9.46 -17.38
CA LEU A 266 5.90 -9.93 -16.18
C LEU A 266 6.68 -8.81 -15.49
N ALA A 267 7.44 -8.04 -16.25
CA ALA A 267 8.39 -7.04 -15.77
C ALA A 267 7.77 -5.68 -15.40
N ILE A 268 6.51 -5.43 -15.81
CA ILE A 268 5.76 -4.22 -15.43
C ILE A 268 4.81 -4.45 -14.23
N TRP A 269 4.68 -5.68 -13.74
CA TRP A 269 3.78 -6.00 -12.65
C TRP A 269 4.33 -5.61 -11.27
N PRO A 270 3.57 -4.92 -10.39
CA PRO A 270 2.17 -4.52 -10.52
C PRO A 270 1.98 -3.19 -11.28
N PRO A 271 0.96 -3.09 -12.16
CA PRO A 271 0.78 -1.93 -13.05
C PRO A 271 0.45 -0.61 -12.32
N ARG A 272 -0.02 -0.68 -11.08
CA ARG A 272 -0.53 0.49 -10.33
C ARG A 272 0.56 1.45 -9.85
N THR A 273 1.83 1.05 -9.88
CA THR A 273 2.95 1.85 -9.38
C THR A 273 3.76 2.51 -10.49
N GLN A 274 3.31 2.45 -11.75
CA GLN A 274 4.15 2.77 -12.90
C GLN A 274 3.75 4.03 -13.68
N ARG A 275 4.76 4.57 -14.37
CA ARG A 275 4.62 5.54 -15.46
C ARG A 275 4.08 4.81 -16.68
N GLU A 276 2.90 5.20 -17.18
CA GLU A 276 2.40 4.71 -18.47
C GLU A 276 3.36 5.15 -19.58
N ALA A 277 3.71 4.22 -20.47
CA ALA A 277 4.48 4.54 -21.66
C ALA A 277 3.62 5.42 -22.58
N THR A 278 4.21 6.46 -23.13
CA THR A 278 3.55 7.25 -24.17
C THR A 278 3.44 6.42 -25.46
N PRO A 279 2.49 6.71 -26.37
CA PRO A 279 2.37 5.97 -27.64
C PRO A 279 3.65 5.95 -28.47
N ALA A 280 4.44 7.02 -28.41
CA ALA A 280 5.75 7.10 -29.06
C ALA A 280 6.77 6.13 -28.44
N GLU A 281 6.79 6.03 -27.12
CA GLU A 281 7.65 5.08 -26.38
C GLU A 281 7.22 3.64 -26.62
N GLU A 282 5.91 3.36 -26.65
CA GLU A 282 5.38 2.03 -26.96
C GLU A 282 5.72 1.59 -28.40
N SER A 283 5.66 2.51 -29.37
CA SER A 283 6.03 2.22 -30.77
C SER A 283 7.48 1.75 -30.97
N ILE A 284 8.36 2.05 -30.00
CA ILE A 284 9.75 1.63 -29.99
C ILE A 284 10.03 0.59 -28.91
N GLY A 285 9.02 0.00 -28.27
CA GLY A 285 9.17 -1.04 -27.24
C GLY A 285 9.80 -0.53 -25.94
N LEU A 286 9.62 0.76 -25.61
CA LEU A 286 10.19 1.37 -24.42
C LEU A 286 9.24 1.23 -23.22
N HIS A 287 9.40 0.14 -22.48
CA HIS A 287 8.66 -0.14 -21.25
C HIS A 287 9.55 0.06 -20.02
N TYR A 288 9.05 0.80 -19.02
CA TYR A 288 9.76 1.01 -17.77
C TYR A 288 9.42 -0.10 -16.77
N SER A 289 10.40 -0.93 -16.42
CA SER A 289 10.21 -2.05 -15.50
C SER A 289 10.19 -1.60 -14.03
N VAL A 290 9.42 -2.30 -13.20
CA VAL A 290 9.54 -2.20 -11.72
C VAL A 290 10.64 -3.11 -11.15
N TYR A 291 11.17 -4.04 -11.94
CA TYR A 291 12.33 -4.84 -11.57
C TYR A 291 13.56 -4.13 -12.08
N TYR A 292 14.24 -3.42 -11.18
CA TYR A 292 15.41 -2.66 -11.54
C TYR A 292 16.60 -3.57 -11.72
N MET A 293 17.20 -3.51 -12.91
CA MET A 293 18.52 -4.10 -13.13
C MET A 293 19.54 -3.35 -12.27
N THR A 294 20.54 -4.05 -11.74
CA THR A 294 21.64 -3.42 -11.01
C THR A 294 22.35 -2.41 -11.91
N ALA A 295 22.63 -1.22 -11.39
CA ALA A 295 23.43 -0.24 -12.12
C ALA A 295 24.88 -0.70 -12.30
N THR A 296 25.31 -1.67 -11.49
CA THR A 296 26.65 -2.27 -11.60
C THR A 296 26.85 -3.08 -12.87
N ALA A 297 25.77 -3.42 -13.60
CA ALA A 297 25.84 -4.04 -14.93
C ALA A 297 26.04 -3.00 -16.06
N ALA A 298 25.95 -1.71 -15.74
CA ALA A 298 26.04 -0.62 -16.69
C ALA A 298 27.36 0.14 -16.63
N ALA A 299 28.30 -0.16 -15.73
CA ALA A 299 29.58 0.54 -15.69
C ALA A 299 30.69 -0.36 -15.20
N ASP A 300 31.92 -0.01 -15.55
CA ASP A 300 33.11 -0.72 -15.11
C ASP A 300 33.12 -0.87 -13.57
N PRO A 301 33.50 -2.03 -13.02
CA PRO A 301 33.62 -2.24 -11.56
C PRO A 301 34.42 -1.17 -10.82
N ALA A 302 35.42 -0.55 -11.47
CA ALA A 302 36.20 0.55 -10.92
C ALA A 302 35.35 1.78 -10.58
N ALA A 303 34.24 2.01 -11.30
CA ALA A 303 33.29 3.10 -11.01
C ALA A 303 32.66 3.00 -9.61
N PHE A 304 32.61 1.80 -9.04
CA PHE A 304 32.02 1.51 -7.73
C PHE A 304 33.08 1.22 -6.66
N THR A 305 34.32 1.63 -6.89
CA THR A 305 35.44 1.40 -5.97
C THR A 305 36.04 2.73 -5.52
N ASP A 306 36.41 2.84 -4.25
CA ASP A 306 37.04 4.06 -3.73
C ASP A 306 38.45 4.26 -4.34
N PRO A 307 38.87 5.51 -4.62
CA PRO A 307 38.15 6.77 -4.38
C PRO A 307 37.19 7.18 -5.51
N ILE A 308 37.16 6.46 -6.64
CA ILE A 308 36.36 6.81 -7.84
C ILE A 308 34.87 6.87 -7.50
N ALA A 309 34.39 5.91 -6.73
CA ALA A 309 33.04 5.83 -6.16
C ALA A 309 32.56 7.10 -5.43
N GLN A 310 33.49 7.90 -4.90
CA GLN A 310 33.18 9.12 -4.13
C GLN A 310 33.29 10.38 -5.00
N SER A 311 33.74 10.25 -6.24
CA SER A 311 33.90 11.38 -7.15
C SER A 311 32.53 11.90 -7.61
N PRO A 312 32.31 13.24 -7.62
CA PRO A 312 31.07 13.82 -8.13
C PRO A 312 30.92 13.66 -9.65
N THR A 313 32.03 13.44 -10.36
CA THR A 313 32.08 13.17 -11.79
C THR A 313 32.67 11.78 -12.04
N LEU A 314 32.10 11.05 -13.00
CA LEU A 314 32.61 9.75 -13.45
C LEU A 314 33.18 9.90 -14.86
N ASP A 315 34.35 9.32 -15.08
CA ASP A 315 34.96 9.27 -16.41
C ASP A 315 34.05 8.51 -17.38
N ALA A 316 33.83 9.08 -18.57
CA ALA A 316 33.04 8.48 -19.63
C ALA A 316 33.61 7.11 -20.07
N ALA A 317 34.93 6.89 -19.94
CA ALA A 317 35.55 5.60 -20.24
C ALA A 317 35.05 4.46 -19.33
N LEU A 318 34.54 4.77 -18.14
CA LEU A 318 33.99 3.80 -17.20
C LEU A 318 32.51 3.46 -17.50
N LEU A 319 31.85 4.24 -18.36
CA LEU A 319 30.47 4.02 -18.79
C LEU A 319 30.43 3.03 -19.95
N ARG A 320 30.72 1.77 -19.65
CA ARG A 320 30.76 0.68 -20.62
C ARG A 320 29.83 -0.46 -20.25
N GLY A 321 29.45 -1.25 -21.25
CA GLY A 321 28.83 -2.55 -21.04
C GLY A 321 29.72 -3.50 -20.25
N VAL A 322 29.10 -4.21 -19.31
CA VAL A 322 29.74 -5.24 -18.48
C VAL A 322 29.35 -6.61 -19.03
N ARG A 323 30.27 -7.57 -18.95
CA ARG A 323 29.98 -8.95 -19.36
C ARG A 323 29.60 -9.83 -18.18
N TRP A 324 28.84 -10.88 -18.45
CA TRP A 324 28.40 -11.86 -17.46
C TRP A 324 29.58 -12.55 -16.76
N ASP A 325 30.65 -12.85 -17.50
CA ASP A 325 31.88 -13.47 -17.00
C ASP A 325 32.71 -12.55 -16.09
N GLU A 326 32.40 -11.26 -16.04
CA GLU A 326 33.00 -10.35 -15.05
C GLU A 326 32.37 -10.50 -13.66
N THR A 327 31.25 -11.23 -13.53
CA THR A 327 30.57 -11.47 -12.25
C THR A 327 31.34 -12.50 -11.43
N THR A 328 32.01 -12.06 -10.37
CA THR A 328 32.88 -12.92 -9.55
C THR A 328 32.11 -13.89 -8.66
N TYR A 329 30.96 -13.45 -8.13
CA TYR A 329 30.13 -14.23 -7.21
C TYR A 329 28.70 -14.31 -7.74
N PRO A 330 28.42 -15.13 -8.77
CA PRO A 330 27.09 -15.17 -9.40
C PRO A 330 25.98 -15.58 -8.42
N ASP A 331 26.29 -16.40 -7.41
CA ASP A 331 25.38 -16.77 -6.34
C ASP A 331 25.20 -15.69 -5.27
N ARG A 332 26.00 -14.62 -5.24
CA ARG A 332 25.89 -13.56 -4.21
C ARG A 332 25.66 -12.18 -4.78
N LYS A 333 25.97 -11.96 -6.05
CA LYS A 333 25.76 -10.70 -6.75
C LYS A 333 24.32 -10.61 -7.23
N GLY A 334 23.61 -9.60 -6.76
CA GLY A 334 22.28 -9.30 -7.24
C GLY A 334 22.33 -8.64 -8.61
N LEU A 335 21.48 -9.12 -9.52
CA LEU A 335 21.28 -8.57 -10.87
C LEU A 335 20.00 -7.76 -10.99
N PHE A 336 18.93 -8.17 -10.30
CA PHE A 336 17.64 -7.48 -10.32
C PHE A 336 17.10 -7.28 -8.92
N LEU A 337 16.40 -6.15 -8.72
CA LEU A 337 15.70 -5.81 -7.49
C LEU A 337 14.24 -5.48 -7.81
N ASP A 338 13.30 -6.07 -7.09
CA ASP A 338 11.88 -5.66 -7.18
C ASP A 338 11.67 -4.35 -6.42
N PHE A 339 11.55 -3.26 -7.18
CA PHE A 339 11.36 -1.92 -6.64
C PHE A 339 9.89 -1.63 -6.25
N SER A 340 8.93 -2.43 -6.72
CA SER A 340 7.51 -2.27 -6.35
C SER A 340 7.27 -2.58 -4.87
N LEU A 341 8.03 -3.53 -4.33
CA LEU A 341 8.03 -3.84 -2.89
C LEU A 341 8.81 -2.79 -2.09
N TYR A 342 9.74 -2.06 -2.71
CA TYR A 342 10.51 -1.01 -2.07
C TYR A 342 9.72 0.31 -1.91
N MET A 343 8.91 0.70 -2.91
CA MET A 343 8.23 2.01 -2.98
C MET A 343 6.97 2.14 -2.10
N ASN A 344 6.44 1.07 -1.52
CA ASN A 344 5.17 1.09 -0.77
C ASN A 344 5.26 1.72 0.65
N GLY A 345 6.24 2.61 0.90
CA GLY A 345 6.30 3.49 2.08
C GLY A 345 6.50 2.79 3.43
N LYS A 346 6.54 1.46 3.45
CA LYS A 346 7.07 0.67 4.55
C LYS A 346 8.51 0.38 4.17
N ARG A 347 9.47 0.70 5.05
CA ARG A 347 10.78 0.04 5.03
C ARG A 347 10.49 -1.44 5.20
N HIS A 348 10.25 -2.16 4.11
CA HIS A 348 10.19 -3.60 4.16
C HIS A 348 11.58 -3.99 4.62
N GLN A 349 11.68 -4.60 5.81
CA GLN A 349 12.92 -5.16 6.34
C GLN A 349 13.61 -6.08 5.33
N HIS A 350 12.86 -6.52 4.31
CA HIS A 350 13.37 -7.32 3.23
C HIS A 350 13.02 -6.79 1.84
N VAL A 351 13.97 -6.95 0.92
CA VAL A 351 13.79 -6.77 -0.53
C VAL A 351 13.86 -8.12 -1.23
N VAL A 352 13.34 -8.21 -2.44
CA VAL A 352 13.44 -9.43 -3.27
C VAL A 352 14.41 -9.15 -4.41
N ALA A 353 15.42 -9.99 -4.54
CA ALA A 353 16.46 -9.84 -5.55
C ALA A 353 16.79 -11.16 -6.27
N ALA A 354 17.19 -11.01 -7.53
CA ALA A 354 17.59 -12.08 -8.42
C ALA A 354 19.11 -12.04 -8.57
N PHE A 355 19.74 -13.20 -8.72
CA PHE A 355 21.20 -13.34 -8.69
C PHE A 355 21.74 -13.86 -10.02
N GLY A 356 23.05 -13.71 -10.23
CA GLY A 356 23.75 -14.16 -11.44
C GLY A 356 23.75 -15.67 -11.66
N ASP A 357 23.39 -16.47 -10.66
CA ASP A 357 23.19 -17.91 -10.76
C ASP A 357 21.75 -18.30 -11.18
N GLY A 358 20.88 -17.32 -11.47
CA GLY A 358 19.47 -17.56 -11.78
C GLY A 358 18.59 -17.80 -10.55
N SER A 359 19.15 -17.78 -9.34
CA SER A 359 18.36 -17.85 -8.11
C SER A 359 17.67 -16.51 -7.81
N ALA A 360 16.65 -16.55 -6.96
CA ALA A 360 16.02 -15.35 -6.42
C ALA A 360 15.77 -15.58 -4.92
N ALA A 361 16.02 -14.56 -4.11
CA ALA A 361 15.89 -14.63 -2.67
C ALA A 361 15.40 -13.31 -2.07
N GLN A 362 14.87 -13.43 -0.85
CA GLN A 362 14.54 -12.29 -0.03
C GLN A 362 15.76 -11.91 0.83
N LEU A 363 16.16 -10.65 0.79
CA LEU A 363 17.35 -10.12 1.46
C LEU A 363 16.96 -9.09 2.51
N ALA A 364 17.66 -9.06 3.64
CA ALA A 364 17.49 -8.00 4.63
C ALA A 364 18.01 -6.66 4.08
N SER A 365 17.18 -5.62 4.07
CA SER A 365 17.53 -4.33 3.44
C SER A 365 18.43 -3.46 4.31
N ASP A 366 18.57 -3.79 5.59
CA ASP A 366 19.20 -2.97 6.63
C ASP A 366 20.66 -3.37 6.93
N THR A 367 21.09 -4.54 6.46
CA THR A 367 22.38 -5.14 6.80
C THR A 367 23.08 -5.70 5.55
N PRO A 368 23.47 -4.84 4.58
CA PRO A 368 24.20 -5.30 3.41
C PRO A 368 25.59 -5.85 3.78
N PRO A 369 26.06 -6.91 3.09
CA PRO A 369 27.40 -7.45 3.31
C PRO A 369 28.51 -6.50 2.86
N GLU A 370 28.25 -5.69 1.82
CA GLU A 370 29.17 -4.66 1.33
C GLU A 370 28.55 -3.26 1.43
N PRO A 371 29.38 -2.21 1.66
CA PRO A 371 28.89 -0.83 1.69
C PRO A 371 28.22 -0.44 0.36
N ILE A 372 27.07 0.22 0.46
CA ILE A 372 26.39 0.82 -0.69
C ILE A 372 27.18 2.06 -1.13
N VAL A 373 27.58 2.07 -2.40
CA VAL A 373 28.24 3.20 -3.04
C VAL A 373 27.19 4.10 -3.70
N PRO A 374 27.19 5.42 -3.44
CA PRO A 374 26.25 6.32 -4.10
C PRO A 374 26.60 6.45 -5.60
N GLN A 375 25.60 6.32 -6.47
CA GLN A 375 25.79 6.66 -7.88
C GLN A 375 25.85 8.19 -8.07
N PRO A 376 26.67 8.69 -9.01
CA PRO A 376 26.51 10.04 -9.54
C PRO A 376 25.11 10.11 -10.17
N ALA A 377 24.32 11.14 -9.83
CA ALA A 377 22.92 11.37 -10.26
C ALA A 377 21.77 10.78 -9.40
N GLN A 378 21.98 10.51 -8.11
CA GLN A 378 20.89 10.34 -7.11
C GLN A 378 19.91 9.17 -7.33
N GLY A 379 20.35 8.08 -7.98
CA GLY A 379 19.59 6.82 -8.05
C GLY A 379 19.29 6.21 -6.67
N PRO A 380 18.33 5.26 -6.55
CA PRO A 380 17.99 4.67 -5.27
C PRO A 380 19.18 3.92 -4.67
N ARG A 381 19.58 4.35 -3.46
CA ARG A 381 20.65 3.72 -2.68
C ARG A 381 20.09 2.50 -1.95
N SER A 382 20.11 1.36 -2.63
CA SER A 382 19.66 0.08 -2.10
C SER A 382 20.72 -0.97 -2.33
N ILE A 383 20.69 -2.02 -1.50
CA ILE A 383 21.41 -3.26 -1.78
C ILE A 383 21.07 -3.73 -3.19
N VAL A 384 21.96 -4.48 -3.84
CA VAL A 384 21.85 -4.92 -5.25
C VAL A 384 22.07 -3.80 -6.28
N ILE A 385 21.58 -2.58 -6.03
CA ILE A 385 21.61 -1.49 -7.03
C ILE A 385 23.01 -0.89 -7.22
N SER A 386 23.72 -0.61 -6.12
CA SER A 386 25.01 0.10 -6.18
C SER A 386 25.96 -0.34 -5.08
N THR A 387 26.43 -1.58 -5.20
CA THR A 387 27.35 -2.23 -4.27
C THR A 387 28.79 -1.84 -4.55
N ARG A 388 29.64 -1.80 -3.52
CA ARG A 388 31.09 -1.68 -3.69
C ARG A 388 31.62 -2.75 -4.65
N ASN A 389 32.68 -2.43 -5.39
CA ASN A 389 33.28 -3.31 -6.42
C ASN A 389 32.35 -3.66 -7.60
N GLY A 390 31.17 -3.04 -7.69
CA GLY A 390 30.27 -3.20 -8.83
C GLY A 390 29.76 -4.62 -9.00
N ILE A 391 29.87 -5.16 -10.22
CA ILE A 391 29.45 -6.53 -10.55
C ILE A 391 30.30 -7.60 -9.87
N ARG A 392 31.49 -7.23 -9.37
CA ARG A 392 32.42 -8.12 -8.68
C ARG A 392 32.19 -8.19 -7.17
N GLY A 393 31.32 -7.33 -6.63
CA GLY A 393 30.92 -7.34 -5.24
C GLY A 393 29.83 -8.37 -4.92
N THR A 394 29.38 -8.36 -3.67
CA THR A 394 28.40 -9.29 -3.10
C THR A 394 27.24 -8.54 -2.44
N ASP A 395 26.02 -9.09 -2.56
CA ASP A 395 24.78 -8.48 -2.08
C ASP A 395 24.04 -9.34 -1.04
N ARG A 396 24.47 -10.59 -0.82
CA ARG A 396 23.96 -11.49 0.23
C ARG A 396 25.04 -12.34 0.88
#